data_AF-A0A7H8TD21-F1
#
_entry.id   AF-A0A7H8TD21-F1
#
_cell.length_a   1.000
_cell.length_b   1.000
_cell.length_c   1.000
_cell.angle_alpha   90.00
_cell.angle_beta   90.00
_cell.angle_gamma   90.00
#
_symmetry.space_group_name_H-M   'P 1'
#
loop_
_entity.id
_entity.type
_entity.pdbx_description
1 polymer ?
#
loop_
_entity_poly.entity_id
_entity_poly.type
_entity_poly.pdbx_seq_one_letter_code
_entity_poly.pdbx_strand_id
1 'polypeptide(L)' 'MSVPLWFFIACLAVVGVKLVRPPLWLVLVLLIGGYLVAGSLLAPTIDPFVK' A
#
# COMPACT_ATOMS: atom_id res chain seq x y z
N MET A 1 -24.37 12.25 -5.06
CA MET A 1 -22.92 12.47 -5.21
C MET A 1 -22.25 11.11 -5.36
N SER A 2 -21.58 10.83 -6.48
CA SER A 2 -20.87 9.57 -6.72
C SER A 2 -19.42 9.73 -6.27
N VAL A 3 -19.08 9.16 -5.12
CA VAL A 3 -17.72 9.20 -4.58
C VAL A 3 -16.86 8.19 -5.35
N PRO A 4 -15.68 8.58 -5.85
CA PRO A 4 -14.76 7.64 -6.50
C PRO A 4 -14.33 6.52 -5.55
N LEU A 5 -14.26 5.28 -6.05
CA LEU A 5 -13.90 4.11 -5.23
C LEU A 5 -12.49 4.22 -4.63
N TRP A 6 -11.53 4.77 -5.38
CA TRP A 6 -10.18 5.01 -4.87
C TRP A 6 -10.17 5.95 -3.65
N PHE A 7 -11.07 6.94 -3.64
CA PHE A 7 -11.19 7.88 -2.53
C PHE A 7 -11.76 7.19 -1.29
N PHE A 8 -12.76 6.32 -1.49
CA PHE A 8 -13.30 5.51 -0.41
C PHE A 8 -12.24 4.59 0.22
N ILE A 9 -11.42 3.93 -0.60
CA ILE A 9 -10.31 3.09 -0.12
C ILE A 9 -9.27 3.92 0.63
N ALA A 10 -8.90 5.10 0.13
CA ALA A 10 -7.96 5.99 0.80
C ALA A 10 -8.48 6.44 2.17
N CYS A 11 -9.76 6.83 2.27
CA CYS A 11 -10.40 7.16 3.53
C CYS A 11 -10.38 5.97 4.50
N LEU A 12 -10.73 4.77 4.03
CA LEU A 12 -10.73 3.56 4.85
C LEU A 12 -9.33 3.22 5.37
N ALA A 13 -8.29 3.39 4.55
CA ALA A 13 -6.90 3.23 4.94
C ALA A 13 -6.50 4.25 6.03
N VAL A 14 -6.87 5.53 5.87
CA VAL A 14 -6.59 6.58 6.87
C VAL A 14 -7.29 6.28 8.19
N VAL A 15 -8.56 5.85 8.15
CA VAL A 15 -9.31 5.48 9.35
C VAL A 15 -8.69 4.26 10.03
N GLY A 16 -8.34 3.22 9.27
CA GLY A 16 -7.67 2.03 9.78
C GLY A 16 -6.33 2.35 10.47
N VAL A 17 -5.50 3.19 9.85
CA VAL A 17 -4.24 3.66 10.46
C VAL A 17 -4.50 4.45 11.74
N LYS A 18 -5.50 5.33 11.76
CA LYS A 18 -5.85 6.08 12.99
C LYS A 18 -6.39 5.20 14.11
N LEU A 19 -7.16 4.15 13.78
CA LEU A 19 -7.77 3.24 14.74
C LEU A 19 -6.76 2.27 15.36
N VAL A 20 -5.94 1.65 14.53
CA VAL A 20 -4.96 0.63 14.95
C VAL A 20 -3.65 1.27 15.44
N ARG A 21 -3.38 2.53 15.07
CA ARG A 21 -2.13 3.25 15.36
C ARG A 21 -0.88 2.42 15.00
N PRO A 22 -0.81 1.78 13.82
CA PRO A 22 0.38 1.03 13.47
C PRO A 22 1.57 1.99 13.35
N PRO A 23 2.80 1.54 13.66
CA PRO A 23 3.99 2.33 13.38
C PRO A 23 4.06 2.67 11.89
N LEU A 24 4.37 3.94 11.57
CA LEU A 24 4.39 4.45 10.20
C LEU A 24 5.31 3.64 9.27
N TRP A 25 6.38 3.07 9.82
CA TRP A 25 7.28 2.17 9.10
C TRP A 25 6.59 0.93 8.57
N LEU A 26 5.67 0.30 9.32
CA LEU A 26 4.92 -0.86 8.82
C LEU A 26 4.02 -0.48 7.65
N VAL A 27 3.38 0.69 7.72
CA VAL A 27 2.56 1.21 6.62
C VAL A 27 3.43 1.42 5.38
N LEU A 28 4.61 2.04 5.54
CA LEU A 28 5.56 2.28 4.46
C LEU A 28 6.05 0.97 3.82
N VAL A 29 6.44 -0.01 4.63
CA VAL A 29 6.92 -1.31 4.16
C VAL A 29 5.82 -2.06 3.41
N LEU A 30 4.59 -2.05 3.91
CA LEU A 30 3.44 -2.66 3.21
C LEU A 30 3.12 -1.96 1.90
N LEU A 31 3.15 -0.63 1.87
CA LEU A 31 2.85 0.14 0.67
C LEU A 31 3.90 -0.08 -0.42
N ILE A 32 5.18 -0.06 -0.03
CA ILE A 32 6.32 -0.30 -0.94
C ILE A 32 6.32 -1.77 -1.38
N GLY A 33 6.21 -2.71 -0.46
CA GLY A 33 6.16 -4.14 -0.78
C GLY A 33 5.01 -4.48 -1.73
N GLY A 34 3.81 -3.98 -1.45
CA GLY A 34 2.66 -4.15 -2.34
C GLY A 34 2.85 -3.51 -3.71
N TYR A 35 3.43 -2.30 -3.77
CA TYR A 35 3.77 -1.65 -5.03
C TYR A 35 4.78 -2.45 -5.86
N LEU A 36 5.81 -3.00 -5.22
CA LEU A 36 6.82 -3.81 -5.88
C LEU A 36 6.24 -5.13 -6.41
N VAL A 37 5.39 -5.79 -5.62
CA VAL A 37 4.72 -7.05 -6.00
C VAL A 37 3.67 -6.84 -7.10
N ALA A 38 3.07 -5.66 -7.21
CA ALA A 38 2.04 -5.35 -8.21
C ALA A 38 2.56 -5.27 -9.67
N GLY A 39 3.77 -5.75 -9.96
CA GLY A 39 4.36 -5.66 -11.30
C GLY A 39 4.67 -4.21 -11.70
N SER A 40 5.09 -3.39 -10.73
CA SER A 40 5.43 -1.99 -10.97
C SER A 40 6.74 -1.82 -11.77
N LEU A 41 7.07 -0.57 -12.09
CA LEU A 41 8.31 -0.21 -12.79
C LEU A 41 9.59 -0.72 -12.11
N LEU A 42 9.53 -0.98 -10.80
CA LEU A 42 10.64 -1.49 -10.00
C LEU A 42 10.58 -3.01 -9.76
N ALA A 43 9.55 -3.71 -10.25
CA ALA A 43 9.46 -5.17 -10.20
C ALA A 43 10.76 -5.89 -10.64
N PRO A 44 11.43 -5.52 -11.76
CA PRO A 44 12.66 -6.22 -12.19
C PRO A 44 13.83 -6.12 -11.20
N THR A 45 13.82 -5.15 -10.28
CA THR A 45 14.87 -5.04 -9.25
C THR A 45 14.68 -6.02 -8.08
N ILE A 46 13.46 -6.53 -7.88
CA ILE A 46 13.15 -7.46 -6.78
C ILE A 46 12.77 -8.87 -7.24
N ASP A 47 12.44 -9.07 -8.52
CA ASP A 47 12.24 -10.40 -9.12
C ASP A 47 13.31 -11.45 -8.75
N PRO A 48 14.63 -11.15 -8.72
CA PRO A 48 15.63 -12.15 -8.32
C PRO A 48 15.60 -12.53 -6.84
N PHE A 49 14.92 -11.79 -5.97
CA PHE A 49 14.78 -12.09 -4.54
C PHE A 49 13.45 -12.78 -4.19
N VAL A 50 12.47 -12.75 -5.10
CA VAL A 50 11.14 -13.37 -4.93
C VAL A 50 11.10 -14.79 -5.49
N LYS A 51 12.06 -15.13 -6.37
CA LYS A 51 12.22 -16.45 -6.98
C LYS A 51 13.09 -17.37 -6.13
#